data_AF-A0A3C1Z302-F1
#
_entry.id   AF-A0A3C1Z302-F1
#
_cell.length_a   1.000
_cell.length_b   1.000
_cell.length_c   1.000
_cell.angle_alpha   90.00
_cell.angle_beta   90.00
_cell.angle_gamma   90.00
#
_symmetry.space_group_name_H-M   'P 1'
#
loop_
_entity.id
_entity.type
_entity.pdbx_description
1 polymer ?
#
loop_
_entity_poly.entity_id
_entity_poly.type
_entity_poly.pdbx_seq_one_letter_code
_entity_poly.pdbx_strand_id
1 'polypeptide(L)'
;MSTTWRHILDRPQNLWLRRLLFQVHLWLGVTVALYVVLIGVTGASLVFRDEIEHALESPPIDPVAAAGPTASLLTVADRMRKAYPDRVLTLIANPVPPNHPTIRGYLRKDDKYIAVDAHPITGALLGTAPEGGFLHWLQDLHFNLLTGRTGRIVNGVGALCLLLMSLTGIVIW
;
A
#
# COMPACT_ATOMS: atom_id res chain seq x y z
N MET A 1 27.54 -59.72 -3.77
CA MET A 1 26.50 -59.06 -2.94
C MET A 1 26.37 -57.61 -3.39
N SER A 2 25.13 -57.19 -3.64
CA SER A 2 24.61 -55.84 -3.96
C SER A 2 25.23 -55.04 -5.14
N THR A 3 24.75 -55.34 -6.35
CA THR A 3 24.81 -54.48 -7.56
C THR A 3 23.91 -53.24 -7.49
N THR A 4 23.17 -53.05 -6.39
CA THR A 4 22.22 -51.95 -6.18
C THR A 4 22.89 -50.59 -5.91
N TRP A 5 24.15 -50.57 -5.42
CA TRP A 5 24.84 -49.34 -5.04
C TRP A 5 25.37 -48.50 -6.21
N ARG A 6 25.70 -49.13 -7.36
CA ARG A 6 26.21 -48.39 -8.54
C ARG A 6 25.12 -47.61 -9.27
N HIS A 7 23.89 -48.11 -9.28
CA HIS A 7 22.75 -47.41 -9.89
C HIS A 7 22.37 -46.09 -9.21
N ILE A 8 22.76 -45.89 -7.95
CA ILE A 8 22.57 -44.63 -7.22
C ILE A 8 23.70 -43.64 -7.55
N LEU A 9 24.92 -44.14 -7.77
CA LEU A 9 26.12 -43.35 -8.10
C LEU A 9 26.17 -42.91 -9.57
N ASP A 10 25.51 -43.64 -10.48
CA ASP A 10 25.45 -43.31 -11.92
C ASP A 10 24.30 -42.37 -12.32
N ARG A 11 23.55 -41.78 -11.38
CA ARG A 11 22.43 -40.87 -11.72
C ARG A 11 22.96 -39.56 -12.30
N PRO A 12 22.97 -39.37 -13.63
CA PRO A 12 23.52 -38.17 -14.23
C PRO A 12 22.38 -37.15 -14.21
N GLN A 13 22.13 -36.53 -13.06
CA GLN A 13 21.33 -35.29 -12.95
C GLN A 13 20.15 -35.25 -13.95
N ASN A 14 19.12 -36.08 -13.69
CA ASN A 14 17.97 -36.32 -14.56
C ASN A 14 17.61 -35.10 -15.42
N LEU A 15 18.06 -35.08 -16.69
CA LEU A 15 17.86 -33.97 -17.62
C LEU A 15 16.39 -33.55 -17.71
N TRP A 16 15.47 -34.51 -17.54
CA TRP A 16 14.04 -34.26 -17.47
C TRP A 16 13.59 -33.51 -16.21
N LEU A 17 14.10 -33.87 -15.03
CA LEU A 17 13.78 -33.17 -13.78
C LEU A 17 14.36 -31.74 -13.81
N ARG A 18 15.59 -31.58 -14.29
CA ARG A 18 16.20 -30.25 -14.49
C ARG A 18 15.40 -29.41 -15.48
N ARG A 19 14.99 -29.97 -16.63
CA ARG A 19 14.13 -29.29 -17.62
C ARG A 19 12.76 -28.93 -17.04
N LEU A 20 12.14 -29.83 -16.29
CA LEU A 20 10.84 -29.58 -15.65
C LEU A 20 10.95 -28.46 -14.61
N LEU A 21 11.95 -28.52 -13.72
CA LEU A 21 12.19 -27.48 -12.73
C LEU A 21 12.46 -26.12 -13.38
N PHE A 22 13.27 -26.09 -14.44
CA PHE A 22 13.51 -24.88 -15.21
C PHE A 22 12.23 -24.35 -15.87
N GLN A 23 11.42 -25.20 -16.48
CA GLN A 23 10.17 -24.80 -17.13
C GLN A 23 9.16 -24.25 -16.11
N VAL A 24 9.00 -24.94 -14.98
CA VAL A 24 8.13 -24.49 -13.87
C VAL A 24 8.63 -23.16 -13.32
N HIS A 25 9.93 -23.04 -13.05
CA HIS A 25 10.54 -21.80 -12.56
C HIS A 25 10.35 -20.65 -13.56
N LEU A 26 10.52 -20.90 -14.87
CA LEU A 26 10.33 -19.90 -15.91
C LEU A 26 8.89 -19.35 -15.91
N TRP A 27 7.88 -20.23 -15.96
CA TRP A 27 6.48 -19.79 -16.04
C TRP A 27 5.98 -19.17 -14.74
N LEU A 28 6.40 -19.69 -13.59
CA LEU A 28 6.12 -19.06 -12.29
C LEU A 28 6.81 -17.70 -12.20
N GLY A 29 8.08 -17.62 -12.60
CA GLY A 29 8.85 -16.38 -12.63
C GLY A 29 8.20 -15.31 -13.51
N VAL A 30 7.77 -15.65 -14.72
CA VAL A 30 7.06 -14.73 -15.62
C VAL A 30 5.75 -14.23 -14.99
N THR A 31 4.98 -15.12 -14.38
CA THR A 31 3.71 -14.75 -13.74
C THR A 31 3.94 -13.80 -12.55
N VAL A 32 4.89 -14.14 -11.68
CA VAL A 32 5.28 -13.32 -10.53
C VAL A 32 5.85 -11.97 -11.00
N ALA A 33 6.66 -11.96 -12.05
CA ALA A 33 7.25 -10.74 -12.60
C ALA A 33 6.17 -9.77 -13.13
N LEU A 34 5.18 -10.26 -13.89
CA LEU A 34 4.07 -9.43 -14.36
C LEU A 34 3.28 -8.81 -13.19
N TYR A 35 3.02 -9.63 -12.17
CA TYR A 35 2.36 -9.17 -10.95
C TYR A 35 3.21 -8.10 -10.21
N VAL A 36 4.52 -8.31 -10.07
CA VAL A 36 5.43 -7.34 -9.44
C VAL A 36 5.53 -6.04 -10.25
N VAL A 37 5.49 -6.10 -11.59
CA VAL A 37 5.44 -4.90 -12.44
C VAL A 37 4.17 -4.11 -12.16
N LEU A 38 3.00 -4.75 -12.07
CA LEU A 38 1.76 -4.06 -11.72
C LEU A 38 1.85 -3.36 -10.36
N ILE A 39 2.31 -4.08 -9.32
CA ILE A 39 2.46 -3.53 -7.97
C ILE A 39 3.55 -2.44 -7.94
N GLY A 40 4.64 -2.62 -8.68
CA GLY A 40 5.74 -1.67 -8.77
C GLY A 40 5.32 -0.38 -9.45
N VAL A 41 4.59 -0.45 -10.56
CA VAL A 41 4.06 0.74 -11.27
C VAL A 41 3.08 1.49 -10.38
N THR A 42 2.11 0.79 -9.77
CA THR A 42 1.16 1.42 -8.86
C THR A 42 1.86 2.05 -7.65
N GLY A 43 2.87 1.40 -7.08
CA GLY A 43 3.66 1.94 -5.97
C GLY A 43 4.50 3.16 -6.38
N ALA A 44 5.13 3.12 -7.55
CA ALA A 44 5.88 4.24 -8.09
C ALA A 44 4.95 5.46 -8.34
N SER A 45 3.75 5.24 -8.85
CA SER A 45 2.75 6.30 -9.00
C SER A 45 2.35 6.93 -7.67
N LEU A 46 2.27 6.15 -6.58
CA LEU A 46 1.94 6.67 -5.25
C LEU A 46 3.02 7.56 -4.65
N VAL A 47 4.28 7.48 -5.11
CA VAL A 47 5.33 8.43 -4.72
C VAL A 47 5.00 9.85 -5.19
N PHE A 48 4.34 9.97 -6.34
CA PHE A 48 3.89 11.24 -6.91
C PHE A 48 2.44 11.59 -6.53
N ARG A 49 1.97 11.08 -5.39
CA ARG A 49 0.60 11.31 -4.91
C ARG A 49 0.26 12.79 -4.90
N ASP A 50 1.15 13.60 -4.36
CA ASP A 50 0.97 15.03 -4.17
C ASP A 50 0.80 15.76 -5.51
N GLU A 51 1.64 15.44 -6.50
CA GLU A 51 1.58 16.00 -7.84
C GLU A 51 0.31 15.55 -8.58
N ILE A 52 -0.07 14.28 -8.41
CA ILE A 52 -1.29 13.73 -9.01
C ILE A 52 -2.53 14.37 -8.38
N GLU A 53 -2.54 14.58 -7.07
CA GLU A 53 -3.63 15.24 -6.34
C GLU A 53 -3.76 16.69 -6.83
N HIS A 54 -2.65 17.42 -6.91
CA HIS A 54 -2.66 18.79 -7.45
C HIS A 54 -3.14 18.87 -8.91
N ALA A 55 -2.78 17.88 -9.73
CA ALA A 55 -3.16 17.85 -11.14
C ALA A 55 -4.63 17.41 -11.38
N LEU A 56 -5.17 16.53 -10.55
CA LEU A 56 -6.52 15.96 -10.71
C LEU A 56 -7.58 16.67 -9.85
N GLU A 57 -7.20 17.20 -8.69
CA GLU A 57 -8.07 17.84 -7.72
C GLU A 57 -7.66 19.32 -7.58
N SER A 58 -8.39 20.19 -8.25
CA SER A 58 -8.43 21.63 -7.95
C SER A 58 -9.90 21.98 -7.66
N PRO A 59 -10.18 22.60 -6.50
CA PRO A 59 -9.77 23.97 -6.30
C PRO A 59 -8.78 24.12 -5.15
N PRO A 60 -7.95 25.18 -5.19
CA PRO A 60 -7.22 25.60 -4.02
C PRO A 60 -8.24 25.80 -2.90
N ILE A 61 -8.06 25.11 -1.77
CA ILE A 61 -8.43 25.77 -0.52
C ILE A 61 -7.52 26.97 -0.53
N ASP A 62 -8.16 28.11 -0.82
CA ASP A 62 -7.59 29.43 -0.84
C ASP A 62 -6.44 29.47 0.17
N PRO A 63 -5.21 29.87 -0.19
CA PRO A 63 -4.14 30.12 0.79
C PRO A 63 -4.49 31.31 1.70
N VAL A 64 -5.78 31.58 1.91
CA VAL A 64 -6.34 32.51 2.88
C VAL A 64 -5.88 32.05 4.26
N ALA A 65 -4.80 32.71 4.66
CA ALA A 65 -4.28 32.84 6.00
C ALA A 65 -3.32 31.75 6.52
N ALA A 66 -2.30 31.34 5.77
CA ALA A 66 -1.05 30.84 6.39
C ALA A 66 -0.27 31.95 7.16
N ALA A 67 -0.97 32.93 7.74
CA ALA A 67 -0.44 34.03 8.54
C ALA A 67 -1.07 33.99 9.94
N GLY A 68 -0.76 32.94 10.70
CA GLY A 68 -1.21 32.78 12.07
C GLY A 68 -0.65 31.50 12.70
N PRO A 69 -0.59 31.39 14.03
CA PRO A 69 -0.22 30.14 14.69
C PRO A 69 -1.23 29.05 14.29
N THR A 70 -0.74 27.89 13.87
CA THR A 70 -1.60 26.72 13.62
C THR A 70 -2.38 26.37 14.87
N ALA A 71 -3.63 25.91 14.70
CA ALA A 71 -4.43 25.40 15.80
C ALA A 71 -3.66 24.26 16.51
N SER A 72 -3.69 24.26 17.84
CA SER A 72 -3.11 23.14 18.59
C SER A 72 -3.76 21.83 18.16
N LEU A 73 -2.94 20.87 17.73
CA LEU A 73 -3.36 19.50 17.39
C LEU A 73 -4.19 18.85 18.51
N LEU A 74 -3.87 19.15 19.78
CA LEU A 74 -4.62 18.63 20.93
C LEU A 74 -6.05 19.18 20.95
N THR A 75 -6.23 20.48 20.68
CA THR A 75 -7.56 21.10 20.61
C THR A 75 -8.39 20.51 19.47
N VAL A 76 -7.77 20.26 18.32
CA VAL A 76 -8.43 19.62 17.18
C VAL A 76 -8.77 18.16 17.48
N ALA A 77 -7.84 17.41 18.08
CA ALA A 77 -8.06 16.03 18.49
C ALA A 77 -9.22 15.91 19.50
N ASP A 78 -9.31 16.81 20.47
CA ASP A 78 -10.40 16.82 21.45
C ASP A 78 -11.74 17.18 20.81
N ARG A 79 -11.76 18.10 19.83
CA ARG A 79 -12.98 18.38 19.04
C ARG A 79 -13.41 17.17 18.23
N MET A 80 -12.47 16.47 17.59
CA MET A 80 -12.75 15.23 16.84
C MET A 80 -13.29 14.13 17.76
N ARG A 81 -12.69 13.92 18.93
CA ARG A 81 -13.17 12.95 19.93
C ARG A 81 -14.57 13.26 20.45
N LYS A 82 -14.88 14.54 20.68
CA LYS A 82 -16.23 14.97 21.11
C LYS A 82 -17.28 14.81 20.01
N ALA A 83 -16.92 15.11 18.76
CA ALA A 83 -17.82 15.01 17.61
C ALA A 83 -18.08 13.55 17.20
N TYR A 84 -17.11 12.66 17.41
CA TYR A 84 -17.18 11.24 17.05
C TYR A 84 -16.88 10.35 18.27
N PRO A 85 -17.75 10.35 19.30
CA PRO A 85 -17.50 9.61 20.55
C PRO A 85 -17.51 8.08 20.36
N ASP A 86 -18.09 7.60 19.27
CA ASP A 86 -18.19 6.19 18.91
C ASP A 86 -16.98 5.68 18.09
N ARG A 87 -15.96 6.53 17.89
CA ARG A 87 -14.78 6.21 17.07
C ARG A 87 -13.47 6.54 17.81
N VAL A 88 -12.45 5.76 17.53
CA VAL A 88 -11.11 5.94 18.10
C VAL A 88 -10.25 6.75 17.13
N LEU A 89 -9.83 7.94 17.53
CA LEU A 89 -8.82 8.71 16.80
C LEU A 89 -7.49 7.93 16.81
N THR A 90 -7.06 7.49 15.64
CA THR A 90 -5.88 6.62 15.47
C THR A 90 -4.64 7.42 15.05
N LEU A 91 -4.82 8.42 14.18
CA LEU A 91 -3.75 9.27 13.69
C LEU A 91 -4.28 10.68 13.47
N ILE A 92 -3.46 11.68 13.77
CA ILE A 92 -3.70 13.07 13.40
C ILE A 92 -2.45 13.60 12.69
N ALA A 93 -2.63 14.15 11.51
CA ALA A 93 -1.58 14.68 10.66
C ALA A 93 -1.66 16.21 10.64
N ASN A 94 -0.49 16.85 10.71
CA ASN A 94 -0.35 18.29 10.51
C ASN A 94 -0.65 18.65 9.05
N PRO A 95 -1.06 19.91 8.80
CA PRO A 95 -1.16 20.41 7.44
C PRO A 95 0.24 20.43 6.81
N VAL A 96 0.31 20.03 5.55
CA VAL A 96 1.50 20.08 4.70
C VAL A 96 1.15 20.94 3.47
N PRO A 97 1.20 22.28 3.60
CA PRO A 97 0.97 23.17 2.45
C PRO A 97 2.05 22.98 1.38
N PRO A 98 1.73 23.12 0.08
CA PRO A 98 0.42 23.49 -0.47
C PRO A 98 -0.55 22.31 -0.66
N ASN A 99 -0.08 21.07 -0.55
CA ASN A 99 -0.82 19.87 -1.00
C ASN A 99 -1.95 19.45 -0.04
N HIS A 100 -1.71 19.57 1.26
CA HIS A 100 -2.72 19.31 2.30
C HIS A 100 -2.77 20.47 3.29
N PRO A 101 -3.50 21.56 2.99
CA PRO A 101 -3.57 22.72 3.88
C PRO A 101 -4.44 22.47 5.13
N THR A 102 -5.04 21.29 5.30
CA THR A 102 -5.91 20.94 6.44
C THR A 102 -5.22 20.04 7.47
N ILE A 103 -5.68 20.09 8.72
CA ILE A 103 -5.35 19.08 9.74
C ILE A 103 -6.24 17.86 9.48
N ARG A 104 -5.65 16.69 9.23
CA ARG A 104 -6.41 15.46 8.94
C ARG A 104 -6.34 14.47 10.10
N GLY A 105 -7.50 14.05 10.59
CA GLY A 105 -7.64 13.01 11.60
C GLY A 105 -8.21 11.72 11.00
N TYR A 106 -7.62 10.58 11.34
CA TYR A 106 -8.12 9.25 10.98
C TYR A 106 -8.82 8.62 12.18
N LEU A 107 -10.11 8.37 12.06
CA LEU A 107 -10.94 7.79 13.12
C LEU A 107 -11.38 6.38 12.72
N ARG A 108 -11.20 5.43 13.64
CA ARG A 108 -11.53 4.02 13.44
C ARG A 108 -12.78 3.63 14.23
N LYS A 109 -13.67 2.88 13.58
CA LYS A 109 -14.76 2.15 14.23
C LYS A 109 -14.78 0.73 13.67
N ASP A 110 -14.62 -0.26 14.54
CA ASP A 110 -14.41 -1.65 14.15
C ASP A 110 -13.23 -1.78 13.16
N ASP A 111 -13.50 -2.10 11.90
CA ASP A 111 -12.53 -2.19 10.80
C ASP A 111 -12.66 -1.07 9.75
N LYS A 112 -13.52 -0.07 10.00
CA LYS A 112 -13.71 1.06 9.10
C LYS A 112 -12.98 2.30 9.60
N TYR A 113 -12.23 2.92 8.71
CA TYR A 113 -11.57 4.19 8.93
C TYR A 113 -12.33 5.28 8.19
N ILE A 114 -12.48 6.44 8.83
CA ILE A 114 -12.89 7.68 8.17
C ILE A 114 -11.79 8.70 8.37
N ALA A 115 -11.55 9.52 7.35
CA ALA A 115 -10.74 10.72 7.47
C ALA A 115 -11.65 11.91 7.74
N VAL A 116 -11.26 12.78 8.67
CA VAL A 116 -11.96 14.02 9.01
C VAL A 116 -10.98 15.16 8.88
N ASP A 117 -11.33 16.16 8.08
CA ASP A 117 -10.50 17.33 7.87
C ASP A 117 -10.93 18.46 8.81
N ALA A 118 -9.94 19.22 9.29
CA ALA A 118 -10.12 20.39 10.12
C ALA A 118 -9.32 21.56 9.57
N HIS A 119 -9.87 22.75 9.75
CA HIS A 119 -9.25 24.00 9.32
C HIS A 119 -7.93 24.23 10.10
N PRO A 120 -6.81 24.54 9.42
CA PRO A 120 -5.47 24.58 10.02
C PRO A 120 -5.32 25.66 11.11
N ILE A 121 -6.01 26.80 10.97
CA ILE A 121 -5.92 27.94 11.91
C ILE A 121 -6.99 27.89 13.00
N THR A 122 -8.26 27.74 12.60
CA THR A 122 -9.40 27.82 13.55
C THR A 122 -9.64 26.50 14.27
N GLY A 123 -9.12 25.38 13.73
CA GLY A 123 -9.39 24.03 14.20
C GLY A 123 -10.86 23.61 14.04
N ALA A 124 -11.63 24.32 13.20
CA ALA A 124 -13.02 23.99 12.91
C ALA A 124 -13.08 22.69 12.09
N LEU A 125 -13.97 21.76 12.46
CA LEU A 125 -14.14 20.52 11.71
C LEU A 125 -14.85 20.84 10.38
N LEU A 126 -14.21 20.51 9.27
CA LEU A 126 -14.73 20.73 7.92
C LEU A 126 -15.65 19.59 7.48
N GLY A 127 -15.60 18.46 8.18
CA GLY A 127 -16.39 17.26 7.89
C GLY A 127 -15.52 16.07 7.56
N THR A 128 -16.16 14.97 7.15
CA THR A 128 -15.44 13.80 6.62
C THR A 128 -14.79 14.17 5.29
N ALA A 129 -13.50 13.88 5.15
CA ALA A 129 -12.81 14.03 3.87
C ALA A 129 -13.53 13.18 2.81
N PRO A 130 -13.60 13.65 1.55
CA PRO A 130 -14.20 12.86 0.48
C PRO A 130 -13.55 11.47 0.43
N GLU A 131 -14.37 10.42 0.58
CA GLU A 131 -13.92 9.06 0.33
C GLU A 131 -14.08 8.77 -1.16
N GLY A 132 -12.98 8.46 -1.84
CA GLY A 132 -12.98 8.15 -3.27
C GLY A 132 -12.05 9.06 -4.06
N GLY A 133 -11.99 8.84 -5.36
CA GLY A 133 -11.03 9.48 -6.27
C GLY A 133 -9.99 8.51 -6.80
N PHE A 134 -9.30 8.93 -7.86
CA PHE A 134 -8.33 8.09 -8.56
C PHE A 134 -7.18 7.65 -7.64
N LEU A 135 -6.67 8.55 -6.79
CA LEU A 135 -5.59 8.23 -5.85
C LEU A 135 -6.02 7.24 -4.77
N HIS A 136 -7.26 7.31 -4.29
CA HIS A 136 -7.79 6.32 -3.36
C HIS A 136 -7.90 4.95 -4.02
N TRP A 137 -8.45 4.89 -5.24
CA TRP A 137 -8.54 3.66 -6.03
C TRP A 137 -7.15 3.07 -6.32
N LEU A 138 -6.19 3.90 -6.72
CA LEU A 138 -4.82 3.49 -7.01
C LEU A 138 -4.13 2.92 -5.77
N GLN A 139 -4.33 3.57 -4.61
CA GLN A 139 -3.82 3.09 -3.34
C GLN A 139 -4.44 1.75 -2.94
N ASP A 140 -5.75 1.60 -3.10
CA ASP A 140 -6.45 0.35 -2.76
C ASP A 140 -6.09 -0.80 -3.72
N LEU A 141 -5.86 -0.50 -5.01
CA LEU A 141 -5.29 -1.45 -5.97
C LEU A 141 -3.90 -1.91 -5.53
N HIS A 142 -3.02 -0.97 -5.15
CA HIS A 142 -1.66 -1.29 -4.74
C HIS A 142 -1.60 -2.15 -3.47
N PHE A 143 -2.30 -1.75 -2.40
CA PHE A 143 -2.19 -2.43 -1.10
C PHE A 143 -3.11 -3.63 -0.92
N ASN A 144 -4.30 -3.57 -1.52
CA ASN A 144 -5.39 -4.50 -1.25
C ASN A 144 -5.96 -5.14 -2.51
N LEU A 145 -5.39 -4.90 -3.70
CA LEU A 145 -5.88 -5.41 -5.00
C LEU A 145 -7.39 -5.20 -5.19
N LEU A 146 -7.93 -4.09 -4.67
CA LEU A 146 -9.37 -3.77 -4.70
C LEU A 146 -10.30 -4.82 -4.03
N THR A 147 -9.74 -5.73 -3.23
CA THR A 147 -10.48 -6.80 -2.54
C THR A 147 -10.29 -6.75 -1.02
N GLY A 148 -9.82 -5.61 -0.51
CA GLY A 148 -9.62 -5.36 0.91
C GLY A 148 -8.63 -6.34 1.54
N ARG A 149 -9.02 -6.99 2.64
CA ARG A 149 -8.15 -7.90 3.39
C ARG A 149 -7.64 -9.07 2.55
N THR A 150 -8.46 -9.59 1.64
CA THR A 150 -8.07 -10.72 0.78
C THR A 150 -6.89 -10.34 -0.10
N GLY A 151 -6.99 -9.23 -0.83
CA GLY A 151 -5.90 -8.81 -1.70
C GLY A 151 -4.65 -8.39 -0.95
N ARG A 152 -4.77 -7.90 0.30
CA ARG A 152 -3.60 -7.69 1.16
C ARG A 152 -2.86 -8.99 1.48
N ILE A 153 -3.61 -10.06 1.77
CA ILE A 153 -3.03 -11.40 1.98
C ILE A 153 -2.38 -11.89 0.69
N VAL A 154 -3.06 -11.74 -0.45
CA VAL A 154 -2.50 -12.09 -1.77
C VAL A 154 -1.21 -11.33 -2.02
N ASN A 155 -1.14 -10.03 -1.69
CA ASN A 155 0.08 -9.24 -1.82
C ASN A 155 1.24 -9.80 -0.97
N GLY A 156 0.95 -10.16 0.29
CA GLY A 156 1.93 -10.78 1.17
C GLY A 156 2.42 -12.14 0.65
N VAL A 157 1.51 -12.98 0.15
CA VAL A 157 1.86 -14.26 -0.49
C VAL A 157 2.68 -14.02 -1.75
N GLY A 158 2.31 -13.04 -2.58
CA GLY A 158 3.04 -12.66 -3.78
C GLY A 158 4.47 -12.22 -3.47
N ALA A 159 4.69 -11.45 -2.41
CA ALA A 159 6.02 -11.07 -1.95
C ALA A 159 6.85 -12.29 -1.48
N LEU A 160 6.24 -13.23 -0.76
CA LEU A 160 6.90 -14.48 -0.38
C LEU A 160 7.24 -15.34 -1.60
N CYS A 161 6.31 -15.45 -2.57
CA CYS A 161 6.55 -16.15 -3.83
C CYS A 161 7.72 -15.53 -4.60
N LEU A 162 7.80 -14.20 -4.67
CA LEU A 162 8.92 -13.49 -5.27
C LEU A 162 10.24 -13.83 -4.56
N LEU A 163 10.26 -13.80 -3.22
CA LEU A 163 11.46 -14.15 -2.45
C LEU A 163 11.92 -15.59 -2.76
N LEU A 164 11.00 -16.55 -2.73
CA LEU A 164 11.29 -17.94 -3.02
C LEU A 164 11.75 -18.13 -4.48
N MET A 165 11.13 -17.43 -5.44
CA MET A 165 11.57 -17.43 -6.84
C MET A 165 13.00 -16.87 -6.95
N SER A 166 13.32 -15.75 -6.31
CA SER A 166 14.69 -15.21 -6.31
C SER A 166 15.72 -16.20 -5.75
N LEU A 167 15.40 -16.88 -4.64
CA LEU A 167 16.28 -17.89 -4.04
C LEU A 167 16.45 -19.11 -4.94
N THR A 168 15.36 -19.64 -5.50
CA THR A 168 15.44 -20.78 -6.43
C THR A 168 16.16 -20.41 -7.72
N GLY A 169 16.07 -19.16 -8.17
CA GLY A 169 16.83 -18.63 -9.30
C GLY A 169 18.33 -18.75 -9.07
N ILE A 170 18.84 -18.33 -7.91
CA ILE A 170 20.26 -18.42 -7.52
C ILE A 170 20.76 -19.88 -7.47
N VAL A 171 19.88 -20.84 -7.18
CA VAL A 171 20.26 -22.27 -7.09
C VAL A 171 20.20 -22.97 -8.44
N ILE A 172 19.30 -22.55 -9.33
CA ILE A 172 19.07 -23.19 -10.64
C ILE A 172 20.02 -22.63 -11.72
N TRP A 173 20.53 -21.41 -11.53
CA TRP A 173 21.51 -20.72 -12.39
C TRP A 173 22.90 -20.70 -11.77
#